data_AF-A0A8T6R077-F1
#
_entry.id   AF-A0A8T6R077-F1
#
_cell.length_a   1.000
_cell.length_b   1.000
_cell.length_c   1.000
_cell.angle_alpha   90.00
_cell.angle_beta   90.00
_cell.angle_gamma   90.00
#
_symmetry.space_group_name_H-M   'P 1'
#
loop_
_entity.id
_entity.type
_entity.pdbx_description
1 polymer ?
#
loop_
_entity_poly.entity_id
_entity_poly.type
_entity_poly.pdbx_seq_one_letter_code
_entity_poly.pdbx_strand_id
1 'polypeptide(L)'
;MTVRAVLTFPEPRQPGIAHDACAVGAQGLAGDRRRRAAVSVVGHDSPGTRANLVLDAPTTDVEALAGRLLRVGPVLLAVEPTGNHCAGLYAAVGEAGTVAVGDVVEVVEDAS
;
A
#
# COMPACT_ATOMS: atom_id res chain seq x y z
N MET A 1 -3.76 12.21 2.24
CA MET A 1 -2.76 11.50 3.07
C MET A 1 -1.46 11.41 2.29
N THR A 2 -0.32 11.11 2.90
CA THR A 2 0.96 10.89 2.17
C THR A 2 1.57 9.55 2.53
N VAL A 3 2.45 9.04 1.66
CA VAL A 3 3.26 7.85 1.95
C VAL A 3 4.34 8.21 2.96
N ARG A 4 4.31 7.55 4.12
CA ARG A 4 5.30 7.71 5.20
C ARG A 4 6.46 6.72 5.06
N ALA A 5 6.19 5.50 4.60
CA ALA A 5 7.21 4.49 4.37
C ALA A 5 6.83 3.55 3.22
N VAL A 6 7.86 3.12 2.48
CA VAL A 6 7.77 2.06 1.47
C VAL A 6 8.63 0.88 1.91
N LEU A 7 8.02 -0.29 2.01
CA LEU A 7 8.62 -1.50 2.57
C LEU A 7 8.46 -2.70 1.64
N THR A 8 9.51 -3.50 1.51
CA THR A 8 9.43 -4.85 0.92
C THR A 8 9.80 -5.92 1.95
N PHE A 9 9.30 -7.13 1.74
CA PHE A 9 9.50 -8.29 2.61
C PHE A 9 9.84 -9.53 1.77
N PRO A 10 11.03 -9.56 1.15
CA PRO A 10 11.43 -10.61 0.20
C PRO A 10 11.44 -12.00 0.83
N GLU A 11 11.72 -12.08 2.13
CA GLU A 11 11.83 -13.32 2.88
C GLU A 11 10.75 -13.46 3.95
N PRO A 12 10.23 -14.67 4.21
CA PRO A 12 9.32 -14.91 5.33
C PRO A 12 9.96 -14.57 6.67
N ARG A 13 9.20 -13.92 7.56
CA ARG A 13 9.58 -13.60 8.96
C ARG A 13 10.80 -12.70 9.15
N GLN A 14 11.40 -12.20 8.07
CA GLN A 14 12.44 -11.18 8.14
C GLN A 14 11.86 -9.77 8.33
N PRO A 15 12.65 -8.85 8.94
CA PRO A 15 12.35 -7.43 8.94
C PRO A 15 12.08 -6.87 7.53
N GLY A 16 11.31 -5.80 7.46
CA GLY A 16 11.07 -5.09 6.21
C GLY A 16 12.31 -4.33 5.75
N ILE A 17 12.52 -4.27 4.45
CA ILE A 17 13.53 -3.41 3.82
C ILE A 17 12.86 -2.10 3.45
N ALA A 18 13.36 -0.99 3.98
CA ALA A 18 12.87 0.34 3.66
C ALA A 18 13.46 0.86 2.35
N HIS A 19 12.64 1.60 1.61
CA HIS A 19 13.00 2.23 0.35
C HIS A 19 12.54 3.69 0.37
N ASP A 20 13.34 4.57 -0.23
CA ASP A 20 12.89 5.94 -0.53
C ASP A 20 11.87 5.94 -1.68
N ALA A 21 12.04 5.00 -2.63
CA ALA A 21 11.11 4.74 -3.71
C ALA A 21 11.19 3.29 -4.19
N CYS A 22 10.08 2.75 -4.70
CA CYS A 22 10.00 1.38 -5.21
C CYS A 22 9.07 1.28 -6.42
N ALA A 23 9.50 0.51 -7.43
CA ALA A 23 8.65 0.19 -8.58
C ALA A 23 7.53 -0.77 -8.17
N VAL A 24 6.31 -0.49 -8.61
CA VAL A 24 5.10 -1.29 -8.37
C VAL A 24 4.57 -1.76 -9.72
N GLY A 25 4.53 -3.08 -9.91
CA GLY A 25 3.92 -3.72 -11.05
C GLY A 25 2.66 -4.49 -10.68
N ALA A 26 2.01 -5.11 -11.67
CA ALA A 26 0.78 -5.89 -11.48
C ALA A 26 0.87 -7.00 -10.40
N GLN A 27 2.08 -7.45 -10.07
CA GLN A 27 2.35 -8.51 -9.09
C GLN A 27 2.86 -7.99 -7.74
N GLY A 28 2.92 -6.67 -7.55
CA GLY A 28 3.39 -6.01 -6.33
C GLY A 28 4.69 -5.23 -6.51
N LEU A 29 5.35 -4.92 -5.40
CA LEU A 29 6.59 -4.16 -5.35
C LEU A 29 7.77 -4.96 -5.90
N ALA A 30 8.67 -4.29 -6.62
CA ALA A 30 9.88 -4.90 -7.14
C ALA A 30 10.76 -5.45 -6.01
N GLY A 31 11.14 -6.72 -6.14
CA GLY A 31 11.92 -7.43 -5.11
C GLY A 31 11.11 -7.90 -3.91
N ASP A 32 9.81 -7.61 -3.83
CA ASP A 32 8.96 -8.18 -2.77
C ASP A 32 8.51 -9.60 -3.13
N ARG A 33 8.24 -10.38 -2.08
CA ARG A 33 7.67 -11.73 -2.24
C ARG A 33 6.18 -11.61 -2.54
N ARG A 34 5.71 -12.39 -3.52
CA ARG A 34 4.27 -12.51 -3.79
C ARG A 34 3.50 -13.01 -2.58
N ARG A 35 2.36 -12.38 -2.30
CA ARG A 35 1.42 -12.72 -1.22
C ARG A 35 -0.01 -12.76 -1.77
N ARG A 36 -0.99 -12.85 -0.87
CA ARG A 36 -2.43 -12.85 -1.18
C ARG A 36 -2.86 -11.64 -2.00
N ALA A 37 -2.25 -10.49 -1.73
CA ALA A 37 -2.47 -9.25 -2.48
C ALA A 37 -1.14 -8.74 -3.04
N ALA A 38 -1.22 -7.91 -4.09
CA ALA A 38 -0.05 -7.30 -4.72
C ALA A 38 0.58 -6.23 -3.81
N VAL A 39 -0.25 -5.44 -3.12
CA VAL A 39 0.18 -4.39 -2.18
C VAL A 39 -0.66 -4.48 -0.90
N SER A 40 -0.04 -4.21 0.24
CA SER A 40 -0.73 -3.97 1.52
C SER A 40 -0.47 -2.55 2.00
N VAL A 41 -1.53 -1.87 2.46
CA VAL A 41 -1.51 -0.45 2.86
C VAL A 41 -2.06 -0.32 4.28
N VAL A 42 -1.40 0.47 5.12
CA VAL A 42 -1.78 0.66 6.53
C VAL A 42 -1.48 2.08 6.98
N GLY A 43 -2.06 2.52 8.10
CA GLY A 43 -1.70 3.78 8.77
C GLY A 43 -0.46 3.64 9.66
N HIS A 44 0.04 4.77 10.16
CA HIS A 44 1.30 4.86 10.92
C HIS A 44 1.23 4.23 12.33
N ASP A 45 0.04 3.96 12.85
CA ASP A 45 -0.23 3.50 14.22
C ASP A 45 -0.42 1.97 14.31
N SER A 46 -0.10 1.23 13.25
CA SER A 46 -0.14 -0.24 13.23
C SER A 46 1.26 -0.86 13.11
N PRO A 47 2.12 -0.69 14.13
CA PRO A 47 3.46 -1.26 14.13
C PRO A 47 3.40 -2.79 14.09
N GLY A 48 4.40 -3.41 13.45
CA GLY A 48 4.49 -4.87 13.32
C GLY A 48 3.66 -5.47 12.18
N THR A 49 2.80 -4.68 11.52
CA THR A 49 2.22 -5.07 10.24
C THR A 49 3.34 -5.17 9.18
N ARG A 50 3.30 -6.22 8.37
CA ARG A 50 4.22 -6.39 7.23
C ARG A 50 3.61 -5.77 5.96
N ALA A 51 3.17 -4.53 6.06
CA ALA A 51 2.51 -3.76 5.01
C ALA A 51 3.55 -3.07 4.11
N ASN A 52 3.26 -2.96 2.82
CA ASN A 52 4.17 -2.35 1.84
C ASN A 52 4.18 -0.84 1.94
N LEU A 53 3.00 -0.23 2.10
CA LEU A 53 2.85 1.21 2.21
C LEU A 53 2.31 1.55 3.59
N VAL A 54 3.05 2.39 4.31
CA VAL A 54 2.57 3.02 5.54
C VAL A 54 2.20 4.46 5.20
N LEU A 55 0.95 4.85 5.45
CA LEU A 55 0.47 6.20 5.22
C LEU A 55 0.63 7.06 6.47
N ASP A 56 0.82 8.36 6.28
CA ASP A 56 0.81 9.34 7.35
C ASP A 56 -0.63 9.71 7.73
N ALA A 57 -1.35 8.70 8.25
CA ALA A 57 -2.69 8.78 8.81
C ALA A 57 -2.93 7.62 9.80
N PRO A 58 -3.91 7.73 10.71
CA PRO A 58 -4.39 6.59 11.50
C PRO A 58 -4.88 5.44 10.61
N THR A 59 -4.67 4.19 11.04
CA THR A 59 -5.09 3.02 10.25
C THR A 59 -6.59 2.98 10.02
N THR A 60 -7.41 3.48 10.95
CA THR A 60 -8.87 3.58 10.78
C THR A 60 -9.26 4.45 9.58
N ASP A 61 -8.51 5.52 9.34
CA ASP A 61 -8.76 6.43 8.21
C ASP A 61 -8.32 5.77 6.90
N VAL A 62 -7.24 4.98 6.93
CA VAL A 62 -6.83 4.15 5.79
C VAL A 62 -7.90 3.09 5.48
N GLU A 63 -8.42 2.39 6.49
CA GLU A 63 -9.45 1.36 6.33
C GLU A 63 -10.77 1.91 5.79
N ALA A 64 -11.11 3.17 6.11
CA ALA A 64 -12.27 3.87 5.55
C ALA A 64 -12.20 4.07 4.02
N LEU A 65 -11.03 3.87 3.40
CA LEU A 65 -10.85 3.93 1.95
C LEU A 65 -11.22 2.62 1.23
N ALA A 66 -11.64 1.59 1.95
CA ALA A 66 -12.03 0.31 1.37
C ALA A 66 -13.04 0.45 0.21
N GLY A 67 -12.81 -0.27 -0.89
CA GLY A 67 -13.64 -0.27 -2.08
C GLY A 67 -13.40 0.90 -3.04
N ARG A 68 -12.42 1.76 -2.76
CA ARG A 68 -12.07 2.92 -3.59
C ARG A 68 -10.86 2.64 -4.49
N LEU A 69 -10.66 3.52 -5.46
CA LEU A 69 -9.42 3.62 -6.24
C LEU A 69 -8.54 4.72 -5.63
N LEU A 70 -7.28 4.41 -5.36
CA LEU A 70 -6.31 5.34 -4.80
C LEU A 70 -5.21 5.63 -5.83
N ARG A 71 -4.98 6.89 -6.12
CA ARG A 71 -3.79 7.36 -6.82
C ARG A 71 -2.70 7.60 -5.77
N VAL A 72 -1.56 6.94 -5.90
CA VAL A 72 -0.39 7.11 -5.04
C VAL A 72 0.81 7.42 -5.94
N GLY A 73 1.15 8.70 -6.02
CA GLY A 73 2.04 9.19 -7.08
C GLY A 73 1.51 8.77 -8.46
N PRO A 74 2.29 8.09 -9.31
CA PRO A 74 1.83 7.59 -10.62
C PRO A 74 1.09 6.24 -10.55
N VAL A 75 0.97 5.60 -9.38
CA VAL A 75 0.38 4.25 -9.26
C VAL A 75 -1.11 4.33 -8.94
N LEU A 76 -1.92 3.53 -9.62
CA LEU A 76 -3.34 3.36 -9.29
C LEU A 76 -3.56 2.04 -8.57
N LEU A 77 -4.18 2.11 -7.39
CA LEU A 77 -4.48 0.97 -6.52
C LEU A 77 -5.98 0.81 -6.31
N ALA A 78 -6.52 -0.38 -6.56
CA ALA A 78 -7.87 -0.75 -6.14
C ALA A 78 -7.80 -1.42 -4.78
N VAL A 79 -8.36 -0.78 -3.75
CA VAL A 79 -8.19 -1.22 -2.37
C VAL A 79 -9.42 -1.95 -1.82
N GLU A 80 -9.19 -2.99 -1.03
CA GLU A 80 -10.22 -3.83 -0.42
C GLU A 80 -9.90 -4.14 1.06
N PRO A 81 -10.91 -4.42 1.90
CA PRO A 81 -10.69 -4.87 3.26
C PRO A 81 -9.86 -6.16 3.31
N THR A 82 -9.01 -6.29 4.32
CA THR A 82 -8.22 -7.51 4.53
C THR A 82 -9.03 -8.70 5.04
N GLY A 83 -10.31 -8.51 5.38
CA GLY A 83 -11.19 -9.59 5.88
C GLY A 83 -10.74 -10.16 7.23
N ASN A 84 -10.28 -9.31 8.16
CA ASN A 84 -9.74 -9.65 9.49
C ASN A 84 -8.36 -10.33 9.49
N HIS A 85 -7.69 -10.46 8.35
CA HIS A 85 -6.38 -11.10 8.30
C HIS A 85 -5.26 -10.23 8.91
N CYS A 86 -5.32 -8.91 8.70
CA CYS A 86 -4.36 -7.92 9.18
C CYS A 86 -5.04 -6.55 9.28
N ALA A 87 -4.51 -5.61 10.06
CA ALA A 87 -4.97 -4.22 10.00
C ALA A 87 -4.67 -3.59 8.62
N GLY A 88 -5.48 -2.61 8.20
CA GLY A 88 -5.32 -1.90 6.94
C GLY A 88 -6.06 -2.53 5.76
N LEU A 89 -5.54 -2.30 4.55
CA LEU A 89 -6.14 -2.70 3.28
C LEU A 89 -5.20 -3.57 2.43
N TYR A 90 -5.80 -4.40 1.60
CA TYR A 90 -5.13 -5.01 0.45
C TYR A 90 -5.41 -4.21 -0.81
N ALA A 91 -4.50 -4.27 -1.77
CA ALA A 91 -4.70 -3.62 -3.05
C ALA A 91 -4.26 -4.48 -4.23
N ALA A 92 -5.05 -4.42 -5.29
CA ALA A 92 -4.64 -4.76 -6.64
C ALA A 92 -4.06 -3.50 -7.32
N VAL A 93 -3.12 -3.72 -8.25
CA VAL A 93 -2.50 -2.62 -9.01
C VAL A 93 -3.25 -2.47 -10.32
N GLY A 94 -3.92 -1.32 -10.50
CA GLY A 94 -4.60 -0.95 -11.75
C GLY A 94 -3.62 -0.36 -12.77
N GLU A 95 -2.76 0.56 -12.33
CA GLU A 95 -1.72 1.18 -13.16
C GLU A 95 -0.37 1.09 -12.45
N ALA A 96 0.63 0.56 -13.17
CA ALA A 96 1.98 0.38 -12.67
C ALA A 96 2.76 1.71 -12.68
N GLY A 97 3.75 1.82 -11.80
CA GLY A 97 4.53 3.03 -11.64
C GLY A 97 5.58 2.91 -10.53
N THR A 98 6.11 4.03 -10.07
CA THR A 98 7.02 4.07 -8.92
C THR A 98 6.37 4.86 -7.81
N VAL A 99 6.35 4.29 -6.61
CA VAL A 99 5.86 4.97 -5.40
C VAL A 99 7.06 5.43 -4.59
N ALA A 100 7.02 6.65 -4.07
CA ALA A 100 8.05 7.23 -3.22
C ALA A 100 7.50 7.65 -1.85
N VAL A 101 8.38 7.70 -0.85
CA VAL A 101 8.09 8.36 0.41
C VAL A 101 7.75 9.83 0.13
N GLY A 102 6.68 10.32 0.73
CA GLY A 102 6.14 11.67 0.52
C GLY A 102 5.08 11.75 -0.58
N ASP A 103 4.88 10.71 -1.39
CA ASP A 103 3.83 10.72 -2.42
C ASP A 103 2.46 10.98 -1.80
N VAL A 104 1.68 11.85 -2.45
CA VAL A 104 0.29 12.12 -2.05
C VAL A 104 -0.58 10.93 -2.44
N VAL A 105 -1.50 10.59 -1.53
CA VAL A 105 -2.58 9.63 -1.74
C VAL A 105 -3.88 10.38 -1.97
N GLU A 106 -4.44 10.19 -3.16
CA GLU A 106 -5.70 10.79 -3.60
C GLU A 106 -6.73 9.70 -3.90
N VAL A 107 -7.98 9.95 -3.54
CA VAL A 107 -9.08 9.09 -3.98
C VAL A 107 -9.45 9.50 -5.40
N VAL A 108 -9.44 8.56 -6.33
CA VAL A 108 -9.94 8.80 -7.68
C VAL A 108 -11.46 8.75 -7.61
N GLU A 109 -12.11 9.85 -7.94
CA GLU A 109 -13.55 9.88 -8.17
C GLU A 109 -13.82 9.32 -9.57
N ASP A 110 -14.75 8.36 -9.68
CA ASP A 110 -15.28 7.99 -10.99
C ASP A 110 -15.98 9.22 -11.56
N ALA A 111 -15.61 9.61 -12.79
CA ALA A 111 -16.39 10.56 -13.56
C ALA A 111 -17.74 9.88 -13.89
N SER A 112 -18.74 10.17 -13.05
CA SER A 112 -20.13 9.77 -13.25
C SER A 112 -20.68 10.21 -14.59
#